data_AF-A0A2W4IDJ1-F1
#
_entry.id   AF-A0A2W4IDJ1-F1
#
_cell.length_a   1.000
_cell.length_b   1.000
_cell.length_c   1.000
_cell.angle_alpha   90.00
_cell.angle_beta   90.00
_cell.angle_gamma   90.00
#
_symmetry.space_group_name_H-M   'P 1'
#
loop_
_entity.id
_entity.type
_entity.pdbx_description
1 polymer ?
#
loop_
_entity_poly.entity_id
_entity_poly.type
_entity_poly.pdbx_seq_one_letter_code
_entity_poly.pdbx_strand_id
1 'polypeptide(L)'
;MTYVGAKAIHIGKNTTSNIVSKSISKGGGISTYRGLVDIKPQATGSVTKIECEALLLDEFSVSDTIPDIRVANTESLVAHEASAGKIDEE
;
A
#
# COMPACT_ATOMS: atom_id res chain seq x y z
N MET A 1 13.30 6.89 -11.07
CA MET A 1 12.78 6.54 -9.73
C MET A 1 11.44 7.23 -9.56
N THR A 2 10.39 6.47 -9.24
CA THR A 2 9.01 6.94 -9.13
C THR A 2 8.54 6.72 -7.70
N TYR A 3 7.95 7.75 -7.10
CA TYR A 3 7.35 7.67 -5.77
C TYR A 3 5.84 7.86 -5.89
N VAL A 4 5.10 6.89 -5.36
CA VAL A 4 3.64 6.93 -5.26
C VAL A 4 3.22 6.60 -3.84
N GLY A 5 2.02 6.99 -3.46
CA GLY A 5 1.55 6.77 -2.10
C GLY A 5 0.13 7.21 -1.90
N ALA A 6 -0.41 6.82 -0.75
CA ALA A 6 -1.72 7.21 -0.31
C ALA A 6 -1.71 7.44 1.20
N LYS A 7 -2.56 8.36 1.65
CA LYS A 7 -2.82 8.58 3.07
C LYS A 7 -4.30 8.49 3.35
N ALA A 8 -4.71 7.51 4.15
CA ALA A 8 -6.06 7.38 4.66
C ALA A 8 -6.08 7.74 6.15
N ILE A 9 -6.90 8.74 6.52
CA ILE A 9 -7.09 9.13 7.92
C ILE A 9 -8.55 8.90 8.28
N HIS A 10 -8.81 7.97 9.19
CA HIS A 10 -10.15 7.65 9.66
C HIS A 10 -10.42 8.42 10.95
N ILE A 11 -11.38 9.36 10.91
CA ILE A 11 -11.80 10.18 12.05
C ILE A 11 -13.23 9.82 12.49
N GLY A 12 -14.13 9.58 11.54
CA GLY A 12 -15.50 9.16 11.81
C GLY A 12 -15.62 7.65 12.04
N LYS A 13 -16.67 7.24 12.76
CA LYS A 13 -17.04 5.83 12.93
C LYS A 13 -17.43 5.20 11.59
N ASN A 14 -17.21 3.90 11.46
CA ASN A 14 -17.65 3.07 10.31
C ASN A 14 -17.18 3.62 8.96
N THR A 15 -15.98 4.19 8.89
CA THR A 15 -15.42 4.71 7.65
C THR A 15 -14.60 3.64 6.93
N THR A 16 -14.68 3.60 5.60
CA THR A 16 -14.00 2.58 4.79
C THR A 16 -13.04 3.20 3.81
N SER A 17 -11.86 2.61 3.64
CA SER A 17 -10.89 2.98 2.61
C SER A 17 -10.38 1.75 1.86
N ASN A 18 -10.11 1.92 0.57
CA ASN A 18 -9.48 0.92 -0.29
C ASN A 18 -8.34 1.59 -1.05
N ILE A 19 -7.12 1.11 -0.84
CA ILE A 19 -5.89 1.62 -1.45
C ILE A 19 -5.31 0.53 -2.35
N VAL A 20 -5.23 0.80 -3.64
CA VAL A 20 -4.63 -0.11 -4.62
C VAL A 20 -3.46 0.60 -5.27
N SER A 21 -2.26 0.02 -5.15
CA SER A 21 -1.04 0.50 -5.79
C SER A 21 -0.51 -0.58 -6.70
N LYS A 22 -0.50 -0.34 -8.01
CA LYS A 22 0.12 -1.23 -9.00
C LYS A 22 1.31 -0.52 -9.63
N SER A 23 2.43 -1.20 -9.70
CA SER A 23 3.67 -0.67 -10.26
C SER A 23 4.24 -1.60 -11.33
N ILE A 24 4.82 -1.01 -12.38
CA ILE A 24 5.57 -1.72 -13.42
C ILE A 24 6.91 -1.01 -13.55
N SER A 25 8.01 -1.74 -13.39
CA SER A 25 9.37 -1.20 -13.49
C SER A 25 10.14 -1.90 -14.62
N LYS A 26 10.82 -1.11 -15.47
CA LYS A 26 11.70 -1.57 -16.56
C LYS A 26 12.88 -0.61 -16.72
N GLY A 27 13.97 -1.08 -17.33
CA GLY A 27 15.20 -0.35 -17.59
C GLY A 27 15.98 -0.02 -16.32
N GLY A 28 15.96 -0.90 -15.31
CA GLY A 28 16.49 -0.58 -13.98
C GLY A 28 15.64 0.45 -13.23
N GLY A 29 14.34 0.48 -13.54
CA GLY A 29 13.38 1.39 -12.93
C GLY A 29 13.18 1.09 -11.45
N ILE A 30 13.11 2.13 -10.63
CA ILE A 30 12.82 2.02 -9.19
C ILE A 30 11.44 2.62 -8.95
N SER A 31 10.52 1.81 -8.43
CA SER A 31 9.19 2.22 -7.98
C SER A 31 9.11 2.11 -6.46
N THR A 32 8.61 3.13 -5.78
CA THR A 32 8.45 3.10 -4.33
C THR A 32 7.03 3.51 -3.97
N TYR A 33 6.30 2.61 -3.31
CA TYR A 33 5.05 2.92 -2.65
C TYR A 33 5.29 3.33 -1.19
N ARG A 34 4.75 4.46 -0.77
CA ARG A 34 4.70 4.88 0.64
C ARG A 34 3.27 5.15 1.07
N GLY A 35 2.75 4.35 1.99
CA GLY A 35 1.37 4.44 2.47
C GLY A 35 1.29 4.86 3.93
N LEU A 36 0.27 5.65 4.29
CA LEU A 36 -0.11 5.90 5.68
C LEU A 36 -1.59 5.61 5.91
N VAL A 37 -1.90 4.72 6.84
CA VAL A 37 -3.24 4.50 7.38
C VAL A 37 -3.23 4.93 8.83
N ASP A 38 -4.05 5.92 9.18
CA ASP A 38 -4.14 6.49 10.53
C ASP A 38 -5.60 6.47 11.00
N ILE A 39 -5.95 5.49 11.83
CA ILE A 39 -7.28 5.32 12.40
C ILE A 39 -7.29 5.89 13.83
N LYS A 40 -8.08 6.95 14.03
CA LYS A 40 -8.20 7.65 15.32
C LYS A 40 -8.99 6.84 16.35
N PRO A 41 -8.81 7.11 17.66
CA PRO A 41 -9.48 6.36 18.72
C PRO A 41 -11.01 6.33 18.59
N GLN A 42 -11.62 7.44 18.17
CA GLN A 42 -13.07 7.56 18.02
C GLN A 42 -13.63 6.92 16.73
N ALA A 43 -12.76 6.54 15.78
CA ALA A 43 -13.13 6.00 14.49
C ALA A 43 -13.37 4.47 14.56
N THR A 44 -14.22 4.03 15.50
CA THR A 44 -14.53 2.60 15.69
C THR A 44 -15.28 2.03 14.48
N GLY A 45 -15.12 0.72 14.23
CA GLY A 45 -15.72 0.05 13.08
C GLY A 45 -15.14 0.44 11.72
N SER A 46 -13.99 1.12 11.69
CA SER A 46 -13.36 1.51 10.42
C SER A 46 -12.72 0.32 9.72
N VAL A 47 -12.76 0.30 8.39
CA VAL A 47 -12.19 -0.78 7.58
C VAL A 47 -11.22 -0.20 6.56
N THR A 48 -10.03 -0.75 6.47
CA THR A 48 -9.05 -0.38 5.44
C THR A 48 -8.52 -1.62 4.74
N LYS A 49 -8.51 -1.58 3.40
CA LYS A 49 -7.83 -2.57 2.56
C LYS A 49 -6.71 -1.89 1.78
N ILE A 50 -5.53 -2.50 1.78
CA ILE A 50 -4.36 -2.03 1.03
C ILE A 50 -3.84 -3.19 0.18
N GLU A 51 -3.79 -3.00 -1.14
CA GLU A 51 -3.26 -3.97 -2.10
C GLU A 51 -2.10 -3.32 -2.87
N CYS A 52 -0.91 -3.90 -2.74
CA CYS A 52 0.29 -3.48 -3.45
C CYS A 52 0.73 -4.59 -4.40
N GLU A 53 0.79 -4.30 -5.70
CA GLU A 53 1.31 -5.22 -6.71
C GLU A 53 2.45 -4.56 -7.47
N ALA A 54 3.54 -5.31 -7.63
CA ALA A 54 4.70 -4.89 -8.41
C ALA A 54 4.97 -5.89 -9.52
N LEU A 55 5.24 -5.39 -10.72
CA LEU A 55 5.71 -6.16 -11.86
C LEU A 55 7.08 -5.63 -12.29
N LEU A 56 8.11 -6.46 -12.15
CA LEU A 56 9.47 -6.15 -12.57
C LEU A 56 9.71 -6.81 -13.93
N LEU A 57 10.08 -6.01 -14.94
CA LEU A 57 10.29 -6.47 -16.32
C LEU A 57 11.77 -6.73 -16.65
N ASP A 58 12.65 -6.63 -15.65
CA ASP A 58 14.07 -6.98 -15.75
C ASP A 58 14.65 -7.23 -14.35
N GLU A 59 15.86 -7.79 -14.32
CA GLU A 59 16.54 -8.24 -13.09
C GLU A 59 17.07 -7.09 -12.22
N PHE A 60 17.23 -5.89 -12.77
CA PHE A 60 17.83 -4.75 -12.08
C PHE A 60 16.80 -3.69 -11.64
N SER A 61 15.54 -3.87 -12.01
CA SER A 61 14.43 -3.04 -11.54
C SER A 61 14.06 -3.37 -10.10
N VAL A 62 13.57 -2.36 -9.39
CA VAL A 62 13.26 -2.44 -7.95
C VAL A 62 11.85 -1.94 -7.71
N SER A 63 11.16 -2.59 -6.77
CA SER A 63 9.91 -2.09 -6.20
C SER A 63 9.95 -2.19 -4.68
N ASP A 64 9.85 -1.04 -4.02
CA ASP A 64 9.83 -0.91 -2.56
C ASP A 64 8.43 -0.58 -2.07
N THR A 65 8.02 -1.20 -0.96
CA THR A 65 6.73 -0.93 -0.30
C THR A 65 6.99 -0.52 1.14
N ILE A 66 6.58 0.70 1.52
CA ILE A 66 6.82 1.30 2.83
C ILE A 66 5.46 1.66 3.47
N PRO A 67 4.80 0.72 4.17
CA PRO A 67 3.54 0.97 4.86
C PRO A 67 3.78 1.56 6.27
N ASP A 68 2.98 2.56 6.63
CA ASP A 68 2.83 3.07 8.00
C ASP A 68 1.36 2.90 8.41
N ILE A 69 1.09 1.99 9.35
CA ILE A 69 -0.26 1.66 9.79
C ILE A 69 -0.38 1.94 11.29
N ARG A 70 -1.27 2.87 11.63
CA ARG A 70 -1.53 3.34 12.99
C ARG A 70 -3.01 3.15 13.28
N VAL A 71 -3.32 2.25 14.21
CA VAL A 71 -4.70 1.96 14.60
C VAL A 71 -4.83 2.19 16.11
N ALA A 72 -5.59 3.21 16.48
CA ALA A 72 -5.74 3.64 17.87
C ALA A 72 -7.04 3.15 18.53
N ASN A 73 -7.68 2.11 17.97
CA ASN A 73 -8.84 1.44 18.55
C ASN A 73 -8.83 -0.07 18.21
N THR A 74 -9.60 -0.87 18.95
CA THR A 74 -9.64 -2.34 18.79
C THR A 74 -10.79 -2.84 17.93
N GLU A 75 -11.67 -1.94 17.47
CA GLU A 75 -12.89 -2.27 16.72
C GLU A 75 -12.73 -2.09 15.21
N SER A 76 -11.55 -1.65 14.75
CA SER A 76 -11.26 -1.39 13.34
C SER A 76 -10.43 -2.51 12.73
N LEU A 77 -10.60 -2.72 11.42
CA LEU A 77 -9.91 -3.75 10.66
C LEU A 77 -9.03 -3.11 9.59
N VAL A 78 -7.77 -3.55 9.51
CA VAL A 78 -6.85 -3.16 8.45
C VAL A 78 -6.22 -4.42 7.87
N ALA A 79 -6.34 -4.58 6.55
CA ALA A 79 -5.66 -5.62 5.79
C ALA A 79 -4.67 -4.98 4.82
N HIS A 80 -3.43 -5.49 4.80
CA HIS A 80 -2.40 -5.09 3.85
C HIS A 80 -1.83 -6.33 3.17
N GLU A 81 -1.87 -6.32 1.84
CA GLU A 81 -1.25 -7.32 0.98
C GLU A 81 -0.25 -6.64 0.04
N ALA A 82 0.91 -7.25 -0.12
CA ALA A 82 1.94 -6.82 -1.05
C ALA A 82 2.51 -8.03 -1.80
N SER A 83 2.52 -7.97 -3.13
CA SER A 83 3.09 -8.99 -3.99
C SER A 83 3.99 -8.37 -5.06
N ALA A 84 5.04 -9.09 -5.44
CA ALA A 84 5.94 -8.71 -6.52
C ALA A 84 6.15 -9.89 -7.45
N GLY A 85 5.92 -9.68 -8.75
CA GLY A 85 6.18 -10.62 -9.82
C GLY A 85 7.34 -10.15 -10.68
N LYS A 86 8.17 -11.10 -11.12
CA LYS A 86 9.18 -10.88 -12.16
C LYS A 86 8.71 -11.55 -13.44
N ILE A 87 8.86 -10.88 -14.58
CA ILE A 87 8.76 -11.52 -15.90
C ILE A 87 10.18 -11.77 -16.37
N ASP A 88 10.47 -13.01 -16.73
CA ASP A 88 11.72 -13.38 -17.39
C ASP A 88 11.61 -13.05 -18.88
N GLU A 89 12.63 -12.41 -19.46
CA GLU A 89 12.71 -12.19 -20.91
C GLU A 89 13.23 -13.49 -21.56
N GLU A 90 12.36 -14.51 -21.65
CA GLU A 90 12.55 -15.70 -22.50
C GLU A 90 11.89 -15.51 -23.87
#